data_AF-M8DKB3-F1
#
_entry.id   AF-M8DKB3-F1
#
_cell.length_a   1.000
_cell.length_b   1.000
_cell.length_c   1.000
_cell.angle_alpha   90.00
_cell.angle_beta   90.00
_cell.angle_gamma   90.00
#
_symmetry.space_group_name_H-M   'P 1'
#
loop_
_entity.id
_entity.type
_entity.pdbx_description
1 polymer ?
#
loop_
_entity_poly.entity_id
_entity_poly.type
_entity_poly.pdbx_seq_one_letter_code
_entity_poly.pdbx_strand_id
1 'polypeptide(L)'
;MNLLLALQDPNTQWVLMGCILLGTSSGILGCFAFLRGRSLVGDALAHAALPGVCMIFLLTGSKSIGLFLIGAGVAGLLASYSITAISRYSRIKEDTSLAIVLSVFFGIGIVLLTFIQHSASGNQSGLDKFLFGQAASLVKSDVVTIMIVASVLIGLTAILFKEFTLLSFDPGFGRGLGYPMGLLDGLLMLMLLMSVVIGLQAVGVVLVAAMLIAPAVTARYWTDKLSRMVVLSGVFGALSGVLGTLISTQQENLPTGPTIVLSATCFFVLSILFSPRRGVLARLFRFFKLRRKVLIEDVQQALYECLEEQAGSSRPGGVYLGIGSAELALKSGKSLSQVKSALAEMVRQKIVAERAKADGSSTWTFTPDGLKNSYLLVLNQRLWDLYHMNQNEYHHVHIDQSQEELAPQLTEEMLAKMLAQLEAYDLTPKLTEGTQAISRLYASEQGGLSL
;
A
#
# COMPACT_ATOMS: atom_id res chain seq x y z
N MET A 1 -1.38 -0.93 37.75
CA MET A 1 -1.14 0.49 38.06
C MET A 1 -2.20 1.30 37.31
N ASN A 2 -2.93 2.23 37.95
CA ASN A 2 -3.88 3.07 37.20
C ASN A 2 -3.13 3.86 36.13
N LEU A 3 -3.59 3.85 34.87
CA LEU A 3 -3.00 4.60 33.76
C LEU A 3 -2.82 6.09 34.11
N LEU A 4 -3.74 6.60 34.92
CA LEU A 4 -3.79 7.97 35.42
C LEU A 4 -2.69 8.27 36.47
N LEU A 5 -2.24 7.26 37.22
CA LEU A 5 -1.11 7.36 38.17
C LEU A 5 0.24 7.30 37.44
N ALA A 6 0.37 6.43 36.43
CA ALA A 6 1.58 6.37 35.60
C ALA A 6 1.82 7.67 34.79
N LEU A 7 0.74 8.35 34.39
CA LEU A 7 0.80 9.67 33.75
C LEU A 7 1.08 10.82 34.72
N GLN A 8 0.94 10.63 36.03
CA GLN A 8 1.28 11.64 37.04
C GLN A 8 2.77 11.66 37.36
N ASP A 9 3.49 10.57 37.09
CA ASP A 9 4.94 10.51 37.29
C ASP A 9 5.67 11.46 36.30
N PRO A 10 6.42 12.46 36.81
CA PRO A 10 7.09 13.43 35.95
C PRO A 10 8.05 12.78 34.96
N ASN A 11 8.77 11.72 35.37
CA ASN A 11 9.72 11.02 34.50
C ASN A 11 9.02 10.37 33.31
N THR A 12 7.86 9.76 33.51
CA THR A 12 7.06 9.14 32.46
C THR A 12 6.59 10.16 31.43
N GLN A 13 6.20 11.36 31.88
CA GLN A 13 5.82 12.45 30.98
C GLN A 13 6.98 12.92 30.09
N TRP A 14 8.18 13.10 30.67
CA TRP A 14 9.37 13.46 29.91
C TRP A 14 9.70 12.39 28.85
N VAL A 15 9.76 11.12 29.27
CA VAL A 15 10.03 10.00 28.35
C VAL A 15 8.99 9.92 27.24
N LEU A 16 7.71 10.07 27.57
CA LEU A 16 6.61 10.03 26.61
C LEU A 16 6.71 11.16 25.58
N MET A 17 7.01 12.40 26.01
CA MET A 17 7.26 13.52 25.09
C MET A 17 8.46 13.26 24.18
N GLY A 18 9.56 12.71 24.72
CA GLY A 18 10.74 12.31 23.95
C GLY A 18 10.40 11.27 22.88
N CYS A 19 9.68 10.20 23.24
CA CYS A 19 9.27 9.15 22.32
C CYS A 19 8.30 9.64 21.24
N ILE A 20 7.38 10.54 21.57
CA ILE A 20 6.46 11.16 20.59
C ILE A 20 7.25 11.93 19.54
N LEU A 21 8.12 12.85 19.97
CA LEU A 21 8.89 13.70 19.06
C LEU A 21 9.85 12.87 18.23
N LEU A 22 10.49 11.87 18.85
CA LEU A 22 11.40 10.96 18.18
C LEU A 22 10.69 10.12 17.12
N GLY A 23 9.56 9.50 17.46
CA GLY A 23 8.75 8.74 16.52
C GLY A 23 8.20 9.60 15.39
N THR A 24 7.84 10.84 15.69
CA THR A 24 7.41 11.82 14.68
C THR A 24 8.55 12.15 13.71
N SER A 25 9.74 12.51 14.22
CA SER A 25 10.89 12.85 13.38
C SER A 25 11.39 11.66 12.56
N SER A 26 11.46 10.47 13.16
CA SER A 26 11.92 9.26 12.47
C SER A 26 10.94 8.84 11.37
N GLY A 27 9.63 8.90 11.62
CA GLY A 27 8.60 8.61 10.62
C GLY A 27 8.61 9.61 9.46
N ILE A 28 8.81 10.89 9.74
CA ILE A 28 8.89 11.95 8.72
C ILE A 28 10.11 11.74 7.81
N LEU A 29 11.30 11.60 8.40
CA LEU A 29 12.53 11.39 7.63
C LEU A 29 12.53 10.04 6.89
N GLY A 30 11.96 9.02 7.51
CA GLY A 30 11.78 7.70 6.93
C GLY A 30 10.95 7.69 5.65
N CYS A 31 10.03 8.65 5.48
CA CYS A 31 9.27 8.78 4.23
C CYS A 31 10.18 9.06 3.04
N PHE A 32 11.16 9.95 3.20
CA PHE A 32 12.11 10.29 2.14
C PHE A 32 13.10 9.15 1.89
N ALA A 33 13.60 8.49 2.94
CA ALA A 33 14.45 7.30 2.79
C ALA A 33 13.72 6.17 2.05
N PHE A 34 12.46 5.90 2.42
CA PHE A 34 11.64 4.87 1.81
C PHE A 34 11.32 5.14 0.34
N LEU A 35 10.89 6.36 -0.01
CA LEU A 35 10.53 6.70 -1.39
C LEU A 35 11.72 6.66 -2.36
N ARG A 36 12.93 6.84 -1.84
CA ARG A 36 14.17 6.77 -2.62
C ARG A 36 14.72 5.34 -2.76
N GLY A 37 14.00 4.33 -2.27
CA GLY A 37 14.48 2.94 -2.28
C GLY A 37 15.64 2.68 -1.32
N ARG A 38 15.89 3.60 -0.38
CA ARG A 38 17.00 3.59 0.57
C ARG A 38 16.54 3.18 1.96
N SER A 39 15.68 2.16 2.06
CA SER A 39 15.11 1.74 3.35
C SER A 39 16.17 1.21 4.31
N LEU A 40 17.19 0.50 3.82
CA LEU A 40 18.26 -0.09 4.64
C LEU A 40 19.32 0.91 5.14
N VAL A 41 19.27 2.16 4.68
CA VAL A 41 20.23 3.19 5.11
C VAL A 41 20.14 3.47 6.60
N GLY A 42 18.92 3.50 7.17
CA GLY A 42 18.75 3.71 8.61
C GLY A 42 19.43 2.63 9.45
N ASP A 43 19.38 1.38 8.99
CA ASP A 43 20.02 0.23 9.64
C ASP A 43 21.55 0.32 9.54
N ALA A 44 22.07 0.57 8.33
CA ALA A 44 23.50 0.77 8.10
C ALA A 44 24.08 1.90 8.97
N LEU A 45 23.38 3.04 9.07
CA LEU A 45 23.79 4.17 9.88
C LEU A 45 23.77 3.86 11.38
N ALA A 46 22.79 3.09 11.87
CA ALA A 46 22.69 2.72 13.29
C ALA A 46 23.87 1.86 13.74
N HIS A 47 24.23 0.86 12.93
CA HIS A 47 25.38 0.01 13.20
C HIS A 47 26.72 0.73 12.94
N ALA A 48 26.77 1.67 11.99
CA ALA A 48 27.91 2.53 11.78
C ALA A 48 28.16 3.52 12.93
N ALA A 49 27.10 3.95 13.63
CA ALA A 49 27.22 4.81 14.79
C ALA A 49 27.91 4.12 15.99
N LEU A 50 27.73 2.81 16.15
CA LEU A 50 28.24 2.02 17.29
C LEU A 50 29.76 2.17 17.53
N PRO A 51 30.65 1.95 16.54
CA PRO A 51 32.09 2.16 16.74
C PRO A 51 32.42 3.62 17.09
N GLY A 52 31.69 4.60 16.55
CA GLY A 52 31.87 6.01 16.87
C GLY A 52 31.55 6.34 18.33
N VAL A 53 30.44 5.81 18.86
CA VAL A 53 30.06 5.94 20.27
C VAL A 53 31.09 5.26 21.18
N CYS A 54 31.57 4.07 20.81
CA CYS A 54 32.58 3.38 21.61
C CYS A 54 33.92 4.13 21.63
N MET A 55 34.34 4.67 20.49
CA MET A 55 35.60 5.39 20.36
C MET A 55 35.60 6.70 21.16
N ILE A 56 34.52 7.48 21.12
CA ILE A 56 34.44 8.72 21.91
C ILE A 56 34.35 8.43 23.41
N PHE A 57 33.72 7.32 23.81
CA PHE A 57 33.70 6.87 25.19
C PHE A 57 35.12 6.50 25.68
N LEU A 58 35.90 5.78 24.88
CA LEU A 58 37.30 5.46 25.21
C LEU A 58 38.17 6.71 25.36
N LEU A 59 37.94 7.74 24.55
CA LEU A 59 38.70 8.99 24.61
C LEU A 59 38.30 9.89 25.79
N THR A 60 37.02 9.93 26.15
CA THR A 60 36.51 10.93 27.11
C THR A 60 36.15 10.35 28.47
N GLY A 61 35.89 9.04 28.56
CA GLY A 61 35.42 8.36 29.78
C GLY A 61 34.05 8.83 30.29
N SER A 62 33.35 9.70 29.55
CA SER A 62 32.10 10.36 29.97
C SER A 62 30.91 9.87 29.15
N LYS A 63 29.75 9.72 29.83
CA LYS A 63 28.46 9.32 29.24
C LYS A 63 27.61 10.54 28.90
N SER A 64 28.09 11.35 27.97
CA SER A 64 27.35 12.53 27.49
C SER A 64 26.73 12.24 26.12
N ILE A 65 25.42 12.47 26.00
CA ILE A 65 24.70 12.35 24.73
C ILE A 65 25.33 13.23 23.64
N GLY A 66 25.82 14.42 24.01
CA GLY A 66 26.43 15.36 23.07
C GLY A 66 27.76 14.83 22.51
N LEU A 67 28.57 14.18 23.35
CA LEU A 67 29.81 13.54 22.89
C LEU A 67 29.50 12.33 22.02
N PHE A 68 28.51 11.52 22.40
CA PHE A 68 28.08 10.37 21.60
C PHE A 68 27.52 10.79 20.24
N LEU A 69 26.82 11.92 20.16
CA LEU A 69 26.38 12.53 18.90
C LEU A 69 27.55 12.92 17.99
N ILE A 70 28.62 13.46 18.55
CA ILE A 70 29.83 13.80 17.78
C ILE A 70 30.51 12.51 17.28
N GLY A 71 30.76 11.54 18.16
CA GLY A 71 31.41 10.28 17.81
C GLY A 71 30.61 9.48 16.77
N ALA A 72 29.32 9.32 16.99
CA ALA A 72 28.40 8.66 16.06
C ALA A 72 28.25 9.45 14.76
N GLY A 73 28.23 10.78 14.83
CA GLY A 73 28.17 11.67 13.67
C GLY A 73 29.38 11.48 12.75
N VAL A 74 30.59 11.49 13.31
CA VAL A 74 31.83 11.26 12.54
C VAL A 74 31.85 9.86 11.94
N ALA A 75 31.53 8.82 12.71
CA ALA A 75 31.51 7.45 12.20
C ALA A 75 30.42 7.23 11.14
N GLY A 76 29.24 7.80 11.32
CA GLY A 76 28.15 7.72 10.34
C GLY A 76 28.42 8.51 9.06
N LEU A 77 29.09 9.67 9.15
CA LEU A 77 29.56 10.40 7.98
C LEU A 77 30.62 9.60 7.21
N LEU A 78 31.56 8.99 7.93
CA LEU A 78 32.56 8.09 7.35
C LEU A 78 31.87 6.91 6.63
N ALA A 79 30.90 6.28 7.28
CA ALA A 79 30.12 5.18 6.68
C ALA A 79 29.33 5.63 5.44
N SER A 80 28.62 6.76 5.52
CA SER A 80 27.88 7.32 4.38
C SER A 80 28.80 7.63 3.21
N TYR A 81 29.98 8.17 3.47
CA TYR A 81 31.01 8.40 2.47
C TYR A 81 31.51 7.09 1.88
N SER A 82 31.80 6.08 2.70
CA SER A 82 32.21 4.73 2.26
C SER A 82 31.15 4.08 1.38
N ILE A 83 29.87 4.12 1.75
CA ILE A 83 28.75 3.58 0.96
C ILE A 83 28.72 4.24 -0.42
N THR A 84 28.78 5.58 -0.44
CA THR A 84 28.75 6.36 -1.68
C THR A 84 29.98 6.11 -2.55
N ALA A 85 31.16 6.03 -1.95
CA ALA A 85 32.41 5.77 -2.65
C ALA A 85 32.44 4.36 -3.26
N ILE A 86 32.05 3.33 -2.51
CA ILE A 86 31.97 1.96 -3.02
C ILE A 86 30.96 1.90 -4.18
N SER A 87 29.76 2.46 -4.00
CA SER A 87 28.74 2.45 -5.06
C SER A 87 29.12 3.26 -6.30
N ARG A 88 29.94 4.31 -6.16
CA ARG A 88 30.36 5.17 -7.28
C ARG A 88 31.58 4.62 -8.03
N TYR A 89 32.57 4.10 -7.31
CA TYR A 89 33.84 3.67 -7.90
C TYR A 89 33.90 2.17 -8.22
N SER A 90 32.91 1.38 -7.80
CA SER A 90 32.82 -0.05 -8.10
C SER A 90 31.57 -0.38 -8.93
N ARG A 91 31.50 -1.62 -9.43
CA ARG A 91 30.31 -2.15 -10.13
C ARG A 91 29.29 -2.79 -9.17
N ILE A 92 29.44 -2.54 -7.87
CA ILE A 92 28.63 -3.16 -6.81
C ILE A 92 27.33 -2.35 -6.64
N LYS A 93 26.21 -3.04 -6.41
CA LYS A 93 24.91 -2.40 -6.15
C LYS A 93 24.94 -1.64 -4.81
N GLU A 94 24.13 -0.59 -4.71
CA GLU A 94 24.04 0.24 -3.50
C GLU A 94 23.67 -0.58 -2.25
N ASP A 95 22.70 -1.50 -2.37
CA ASP A 95 22.29 -2.41 -1.28
C ASP A 95 23.43 -3.30 -0.79
N THR A 96 24.27 -3.78 -1.70
CA THR A 96 25.45 -4.59 -1.35
C THR A 96 26.52 -3.73 -0.68
N SER A 97 26.69 -2.47 -1.12
CA SER A 97 27.61 -1.51 -0.49
C SER A 97 27.16 -1.21 0.94
N LEU A 98 25.86 -1.03 1.18
CA LEU A 98 25.27 -0.89 2.50
C LEU A 98 25.59 -2.09 3.40
N ALA A 99 25.37 -3.31 2.92
CA ALA A 99 25.63 -4.53 3.68
C ALA A 99 27.12 -4.72 4.06
N ILE A 100 28.04 -4.38 3.16
CA ILE A 100 29.49 -4.45 3.43
C ILE A 100 29.87 -3.45 4.52
N VAL A 101 29.46 -2.19 4.37
CA VAL A 101 29.80 -1.14 5.35
C VAL A 101 29.17 -1.43 6.70
N LEU A 102 27.89 -1.84 6.72
CA LEU A 102 27.19 -2.35 7.89
C LEU A 102 28.04 -3.40 8.63
N SER A 103 28.45 -4.46 7.93
CA SER A 103 29.17 -5.59 8.53
C SER A 103 30.52 -5.19 9.12
N VAL A 104 31.29 -4.36 8.40
CA VAL A 104 32.62 -3.91 8.84
C VAL A 104 32.51 -3.00 10.06
N PHE A 105 31.67 -1.98 10.00
CA PHE A 105 31.52 -1.04 11.13
C PHE A 105 30.93 -1.72 12.35
N PHE A 106 29.95 -2.62 12.15
CA PHE A 106 29.39 -3.39 13.25
C PHE A 106 30.45 -4.29 13.90
N GLY A 107 31.26 -5.01 13.11
CA GLY A 107 32.35 -5.83 13.62
C GLY A 107 33.36 -5.02 14.43
N ILE A 108 33.80 -3.87 13.91
CA ILE A 108 34.69 -2.94 14.64
C ILE A 108 34.02 -2.46 15.93
N GLY A 109 32.75 -2.09 15.87
CA GLY A 109 31.98 -1.63 17.02
C GLY A 109 31.87 -2.68 18.12
N ILE A 110 31.59 -3.94 17.76
CA ILE A 110 31.52 -5.05 18.73
C ILE A 110 32.89 -5.35 19.35
N VAL A 111 33.97 -5.29 18.58
CA VAL A 111 35.33 -5.44 19.13
C VAL A 111 35.63 -4.34 20.15
N LEU A 112 35.36 -3.08 19.81
CA LEU A 112 35.52 -1.94 20.72
C LEU A 112 34.65 -2.07 21.97
N LEU A 113 33.39 -2.46 21.81
CA LEU A 113 32.46 -2.67 22.92
C LEU A 113 32.95 -3.77 23.86
N THR A 114 33.38 -4.90 23.31
CA THR A 114 33.91 -6.04 24.09
C THR A 114 35.19 -5.64 24.84
N PHE A 115 36.05 -4.85 24.21
CA PHE A 115 37.25 -4.30 24.85
C PHE A 115 36.92 -3.38 26.04
N ILE A 116 35.91 -2.50 25.88
CA ILE A 116 35.44 -1.63 26.96
C ILE A 116 34.86 -2.46 28.12
N GLN A 117 34.07 -3.49 27.83
CA GLN A 117 33.46 -4.37 28.83
C GLN A 117 34.47 -5.19 29.64
N HIS A 118 35.61 -5.56 29.05
CA HIS A 118 36.67 -6.32 29.73
C HIS A 118 37.70 -5.41 30.44
N SER A 119 37.66 -4.11 30.21
CA SER A 119 38.51 -3.14 30.89
C SER A 119 38.02 -2.87 32.33
N ALA A 120 38.86 -2.29 33.19
CA ALA A 120 38.55 -2.04 34.62
C ALA A 120 37.26 -1.21 34.88
N SER A 121 36.72 -0.54 33.85
CA SER A 121 35.45 0.20 33.88
C SER A 121 34.26 -0.55 33.26
N GLY A 122 34.41 -1.82 32.90
CA GLY A 122 33.46 -2.58 32.10
C GLY A 122 32.07 -2.71 32.71
N ASN A 123 31.99 -3.11 33.98
CA ASN A 123 30.72 -3.25 34.69
C ASN A 123 30.06 -1.89 35.04
N GLN A 124 30.83 -0.79 34.97
CA GLN A 124 30.34 0.58 35.19
C GLN A 124 29.96 1.30 33.90
N SER A 125 30.38 0.80 32.72
CA SER A 125 30.15 1.50 31.45
C SER A 125 28.66 1.58 31.10
N GLY A 126 27.88 0.51 31.36
CA GLY A 126 26.43 0.50 31.09
C GLY A 126 26.06 0.74 29.62
N LEU A 127 27.05 0.67 28.72
CA LEU A 127 26.91 0.97 27.29
C LEU A 127 25.95 -0.02 26.61
N ASP A 128 25.89 -1.26 27.09
CA ASP A 128 24.97 -2.28 26.55
C ASP A 128 23.53 -1.86 26.77
N LYS A 129 23.18 -1.39 27.99
CA LYS A 129 21.84 -0.89 28.30
C LYS A 129 21.48 0.33 27.46
N PHE A 130 22.46 1.17 27.15
CA PHE A 130 22.30 2.32 26.25
C PHE A 130 22.06 1.87 24.79
N LEU A 131 22.85 0.93 24.28
CA LEU A 131 22.78 0.46 22.88
C LEU A 131 21.55 -0.40 22.60
N PHE A 132 21.10 -1.19 23.57
CA PHE A 132 19.88 -2.01 23.44
C PHE A 132 18.59 -1.21 23.70
N GLY A 133 18.70 0.05 24.10
CA GLY A 133 17.56 0.95 24.29
C GLY A 133 16.80 0.67 25.59
N GLN A 134 16.89 1.59 26.54
CA GLN A 134 16.10 1.57 27.77
C GLN A 134 15.60 2.98 28.04
N ALA A 135 14.37 3.30 27.61
CA ALA A 135 13.82 4.64 27.82
C ALA A 135 13.62 4.94 29.32
N ALA A 136 13.50 3.91 30.16
CA ALA A 136 13.51 4.06 31.63
C ALA A 136 14.83 4.62 32.18
N SER A 137 15.94 4.51 31.44
CA SER A 137 17.25 5.05 31.82
C SER A 137 17.48 6.50 31.36
N LEU A 138 16.52 7.10 30.66
CA LEU A 138 16.63 8.48 30.18
C LEU A 138 16.58 9.46 31.35
N VAL A 139 17.56 10.36 31.39
CA VAL A 139 17.57 11.49 32.32
C VAL A 139 16.92 12.70 31.66
N LYS A 140 16.43 13.66 32.45
CA LYS A 140 15.84 14.91 31.95
C LYS A 140 16.72 15.63 30.91
N SER A 141 18.04 15.63 31.07
CA SER A 141 19.00 16.21 30.12
C SER A 141 18.95 15.53 28.75
N ASP A 142 18.78 14.22 28.73
CA ASP A 142 18.78 13.41 27.51
C ASP A 142 17.49 13.66 26.74
N VAL A 143 16.35 13.68 27.44
CA VAL A 143 15.05 14.00 26.87
C VAL A 143 15.05 15.40 26.26
N VAL A 144 15.58 16.41 26.97
CA VAL A 144 15.67 17.78 26.42
C VAL A 144 16.52 17.80 25.14
N THR A 145 17.62 17.06 25.10
CA THR A 145 18.45 16.97 23.90
C THR A 145 17.70 16.30 22.74
N ILE A 146 17.00 15.19 23.00
CA ILE A 146 16.15 14.51 22.02
C ILE A 146 15.10 15.47 21.46
N MET A 147 14.41 16.21 22.34
CA MET A 147 13.37 17.15 21.92
C MET A 147 13.92 18.28 21.05
N ILE A 148 15.06 18.86 21.42
CA ILE A 148 15.71 19.93 20.64
C ILE A 148 16.08 19.39 19.26
N VAL A 149 16.80 18.26 19.19
CA VAL A 149 17.26 17.70 17.92
C VAL A 149 16.08 17.25 17.06
N ALA A 150 15.10 16.54 17.62
CA ALA A 150 13.90 16.12 16.88
C ALA A 150 13.12 17.32 16.34
N SER A 151 12.97 18.39 17.12
CA SER A 151 12.30 19.61 16.67
C SER A 151 13.07 20.30 15.54
N VAL A 152 14.39 20.36 15.63
CA VAL A 152 15.26 20.89 14.55
C VAL A 152 15.12 20.04 13.29
N LEU A 153 15.12 18.71 13.41
CA LEU A 153 14.93 17.80 12.27
C LEU A 153 13.58 18.02 11.60
N ILE A 154 12.49 18.07 12.38
CA ILE A 154 11.14 18.31 11.86
C ILE A 154 11.08 19.69 11.18
N GLY A 155 11.62 20.73 11.82
CA GLY A 155 11.64 22.09 11.29
C GLY A 155 12.42 22.20 9.98
N LEU A 156 13.61 21.58 9.93
CA LEU A 156 14.44 21.59 8.74
C LEU A 156 13.80 20.78 7.59
N THR A 157 13.14 19.67 7.89
CA THR A 157 12.35 18.93 6.89
C THR A 157 11.15 19.72 6.38
N ALA A 158 10.50 20.53 7.24
CA ALA A 158 9.40 21.39 6.83
C ALA A 158 9.87 22.54 5.93
N ILE A 159 11.00 23.17 6.26
CA ILE A 159 11.60 24.26 5.46
C ILE A 159 12.07 23.73 4.11
N LEU A 160 12.81 22.61 4.10
CA LEU A 160 13.38 21.99 2.90
C LEU A 160 12.45 20.97 2.23
N PHE A 161 11.14 21.03 2.52
CA PHE A 161 10.20 20.04 2.04
C PHE A 161 10.15 19.98 0.50
N LYS A 162 10.24 21.14 -0.16
CA LYS A 162 10.19 21.24 -1.63
C LYS A 162 11.44 20.62 -2.26
N GLU A 163 12.60 20.89 -1.67
CA GLU A 163 13.92 20.44 -2.08
C GLU A 163 14.05 18.93 -1.89
N PHE A 164 13.61 18.38 -0.76
CA PHE A 164 13.61 16.94 -0.53
C PHE A 164 12.57 16.20 -1.38
N THR A 165 11.45 16.84 -1.70
CA THR A 165 10.49 16.31 -2.68
C THR A 165 11.15 16.20 -4.06
N LEU A 166 11.80 17.27 -4.51
CA LEU A 166 12.51 17.31 -5.78
C LEU A 166 13.62 16.27 -5.84
N LEU A 167 14.43 16.17 -4.78
CA LEU A 167 15.48 15.17 -4.63
C LEU A 167 14.95 13.73 -4.70
N SER A 168 13.74 13.48 -4.19
CA SER A 168 13.16 12.13 -4.10
C SER A 168 12.49 11.67 -5.40
N PHE A 169 11.88 12.58 -6.16
CA PHE A 169 11.14 12.24 -7.37
C PHE A 169 11.91 12.51 -8.66
N ASP A 170 12.66 13.61 -8.74
CA ASP A 170 13.44 13.97 -9.93
C ASP A 170 14.68 14.82 -9.59
N PRO A 171 15.78 14.16 -9.18
CA PRO A 171 17.05 14.86 -8.94
C PRO A 171 17.67 15.43 -10.22
N GLY A 172 17.26 14.98 -11.41
CA GLY A 172 17.76 15.48 -12.70
C GLY A 172 17.19 16.86 -13.02
N PHE A 173 15.87 16.98 -12.95
CA PHE A 173 15.16 18.25 -13.11
C PHE A 173 15.66 19.30 -12.12
N GLY A 174 15.88 18.90 -10.86
CA GLY A 174 16.38 19.84 -9.87
C GLY A 174 17.82 20.30 -10.07
N ARG A 175 18.70 19.50 -10.68
CA ARG A 175 20.01 19.98 -11.15
C ARG A 175 19.86 21.00 -12.27
N GLY A 176 18.91 20.80 -13.18
CA GLY A 176 18.58 21.77 -14.23
C GLY A 176 18.08 23.11 -13.68
N LEU A 177 17.40 23.11 -12.53
CA LEU A 177 16.99 24.31 -11.79
C LEU A 177 18.13 24.96 -10.97
N GLY A 178 19.34 24.38 -10.95
CA GLY A 178 20.49 24.93 -10.22
C GLY A 178 20.57 24.52 -8.74
N TYR A 179 19.73 23.59 -8.26
CA TYR A 179 19.82 23.11 -6.88
C TYR A 179 21.03 22.17 -6.70
N PRO A 180 21.80 22.32 -5.59
CA PRO A 180 22.94 21.45 -5.30
C PRO A 180 22.47 20.09 -4.76
N MET A 181 21.97 19.22 -5.64
CA MET A 181 21.38 17.93 -5.26
C MET A 181 22.31 17.01 -4.45
N GLY A 182 23.62 17.10 -4.66
CA GLY A 182 24.60 16.35 -3.87
C GLY A 182 24.66 16.81 -2.40
N LEU A 183 24.58 18.12 -2.17
CA LEU A 183 24.54 18.67 -0.81
C LEU A 183 23.21 18.37 -0.12
N LEU A 184 22.09 18.44 -0.84
CA LEU A 184 20.78 18.07 -0.31
C LEU A 184 20.70 16.58 0.08
N ASP A 185 21.32 15.69 -0.71
CA ASP A 185 21.43 14.27 -0.36
C ASP A 185 22.27 14.05 0.90
N GLY A 186 23.44 14.71 0.97
CA GLY A 186 24.30 14.67 2.16
C GLY A 186 23.61 15.21 3.41
N LEU A 187 22.83 16.29 3.26
CA LEU A 187 22.05 16.87 4.34
C LEU A 187 20.95 15.92 4.82
N LEU A 188 20.20 15.28 3.92
CA LEU A 188 19.19 14.30 4.29
C LEU A 188 19.82 13.09 5.00
N MET A 189 20.96 12.61 4.51
CA MET A 189 21.74 11.54 5.16
C MET A 189 22.19 11.93 6.56
N LEU A 190 22.67 13.16 6.75
CA LEU A 190 23.04 13.68 8.06
C LEU A 190 21.83 13.77 8.99
N MET A 191 20.68 14.24 8.49
CA MET A 191 19.43 14.30 9.26
C MET A 191 18.96 12.90 9.69
N LEU A 192 19.03 11.92 8.80
CA LEU A 192 18.74 10.51 9.09
C LEU A 192 19.69 9.97 10.16
N LEU A 193 20.99 10.20 10.03
CA LEU A 193 21.98 9.81 11.02
C LEU A 193 21.69 10.44 12.39
N MET A 194 21.43 11.74 12.44
CA MET A 194 21.09 12.44 13.69
C MET A 194 19.83 11.86 14.32
N SER A 195 18.80 11.57 13.52
CA SER A 195 17.57 10.90 13.99
C SER A 195 17.85 9.51 14.54
N VAL A 196 18.78 8.77 13.92
CA VAL A 196 19.15 7.44 14.36
C VAL A 196 19.86 7.51 15.71
N VAL A 197 20.83 8.41 15.85
CA VAL A 197 21.67 8.54 17.05
C VAL A 197 20.85 8.97 18.27
N ILE A 198 19.95 9.94 18.14
CA ILE A 198 19.07 10.32 19.26
C ILE A 198 18.08 9.20 19.61
N GLY A 199 17.76 8.32 18.65
CA GLY A 199 16.90 7.15 18.85
C GLY A 199 17.57 5.98 19.55
N LEU A 200 18.90 5.89 19.49
CA LEU A 200 19.66 4.79 20.07
C LEU A 200 19.32 4.58 21.56
N GLN A 201 19.26 5.66 22.34
CA GLN A 201 19.02 5.54 23.78
C GLN A 201 17.57 5.16 24.12
N ALA A 202 16.60 5.65 23.34
CA ALA A 202 15.17 5.44 23.62
C ALA A 202 14.69 4.06 23.15
N VAL A 203 15.09 3.66 21.94
CA VAL A 203 14.56 2.48 21.25
C VAL A 203 15.62 1.40 21.04
N GLY A 204 16.90 1.77 20.90
CA GLY A 204 18.01 0.84 20.68
C GLY A 204 18.46 0.76 19.22
N VAL A 205 19.71 0.35 18.99
CA VAL A 205 20.38 0.33 17.66
C VAL A 205 19.53 -0.36 16.59
N VAL A 206 19.07 -1.58 16.88
CA VAL A 206 18.35 -2.42 15.90
C VAL A 206 16.94 -1.88 15.62
N LEU A 207 16.30 -1.31 16.64
CA LEU A 207 14.88 -0.99 16.63
C LEU A 207 14.58 0.40 16.05
N VAL A 208 15.58 1.29 16.05
CA VAL A 208 15.49 2.62 15.44
C VAL A 208 15.27 2.53 13.93
N ALA A 209 15.89 1.57 13.24
CA ALA A 209 15.66 1.37 11.80
C ALA A 209 14.18 1.03 11.51
N ALA A 210 13.56 0.22 12.38
CA ALA A 210 12.13 -0.09 12.28
C ALA A 210 11.26 1.15 12.52
N MET A 211 11.60 2.00 13.51
CA MET A 211 10.91 3.27 13.77
C MET A 211 11.03 4.29 12.64
N LEU A 212 12.07 4.18 11.81
CA LEU A 212 12.24 5.00 10.63
C LEU A 212 11.33 4.51 9.49
N ILE A 213 11.33 3.21 9.21
CA ILE A 213 10.71 2.65 8.01
C ILE A 213 9.24 2.31 8.23
N ALA A 214 8.88 1.65 9.33
CA ALA A 214 7.54 1.08 9.52
C ALA A 214 6.42 2.15 9.46
N PRO A 215 6.54 3.33 10.12
CA PRO A 215 5.52 4.38 10.00
C PRO A 215 5.37 4.92 8.57
N ALA A 216 6.50 5.02 7.84
CA ALA A 216 6.51 5.51 6.46
C ALA A 216 5.79 4.55 5.51
N VAL A 217 6.09 3.25 5.62
CA VAL A 217 5.39 2.23 4.83
C VAL A 217 3.92 2.16 5.22
N THR A 218 3.61 2.24 6.52
CA THR A 218 2.23 2.26 7.03
C THR A 218 1.43 3.41 6.41
N ALA A 219 2.00 4.62 6.36
CA ALA A 219 1.36 5.79 5.75
C ALA A 219 1.17 5.66 4.24
N ARG A 220 2.11 5.02 3.52
CA ARG A 220 2.03 4.83 2.07
C ARG A 220 0.82 4.01 1.63
N TYR A 221 0.31 3.12 2.48
CA TYR A 221 -0.92 2.37 2.20
C TYR A 221 -2.19 3.24 2.20
N TRP A 222 -2.19 4.40 2.88
CA TRP A 222 -3.36 5.27 2.99
C TRP A 222 -3.38 6.42 1.97
N THR A 223 -2.23 6.83 1.44
CA THR A 223 -2.14 8.00 0.56
C THR A 223 -1.08 7.87 -0.52
N ASP A 224 -1.43 8.38 -1.72
CA ASP A 224 -0.50 8.51 -2.84
C ASP A 224 0.26 9.85 -2.81
N LYS A 225 -0.25 10.87 -2.08
CA LYS A 225 0.35 12.21 -1.97
C LYS A 225 1.41 12.28 -0.87
N LEU A 226 2.62 12.77 -1.21
CA LEU A 226 3.76 12.89 -0.28
C LEU A 226 3.42 13.73 0.95
N SER A 227 2.82 14.92 0.78
CA SER A 227 2.54 15.81 1.92
C SER A 227 1.64 15.15 2.98
N ARG A 228 0.65 14.37 2.53
CA ARG A 228 -0.20 13.58 3.44
C ARG A 228 0.55 12.40 4.03
N MET A 229 1.44 11.77 3.26
CA MET A 229 2.23 10.62 3.70
C MET A 229 3.16 11.01 4.84
N VAL A 230 3.85 12.15 4.74
CA VAL A 230 4.77 12.65 5.77
C VAL A 230 4.04 12.93 7.08
N VAL A 231 2.88 13.59 7.01
CA VAL A 231 2.05 13.87 8.20
C VAL A 231 1.54 12.57 8.82
N LEU A 232 0.96 11.66 8.03
CA LEU A 232 0.46 10.38 8.53
C LEU A 232 1.57 9.52 9.12
N SER A 233 2.75 9.49 8.51
CA SER A 233 3.89 8.75 9.03
C SER A 233 4.37 9.31 10.37
N GLY A 234 4.45 10.64 10.50
CA GLY A 234 4.75 11.28 11.78
C GLY A 234 3.72 10.94 12.85
N VAL A 235 2.43 10.94 12.51
CA VAL A 235 1.35 10.55 13.43
C VAL A 235 1.46 9.08 13.84
N PHE A 236 1.68 8.15 12.89
CA PHE A 236 1.85 6.73 13.23
C PHE A 236 3.11 6.49 14.07
N GLY A 237 4.20 7.21 13.80
CA GLY A 237 5.41 7.16 14.61
C GLY A 237 5.16 7.66 16.04
N ALA A 238 4.50 8.81 16.20
CA ALA A 238 4.09 9.34 17.50
C ALA A 238 3.20 8.36 18.26
N LEU A 239 2.16 7.83 17.63
CA LEU A 239 1.24 6.87 18.24
C LEU A 239 1.94 5.59 18.66
N SER A 240 2.91 5.11 17.87
CA SER A 240 3.72 3.93 18.22
C SER A 240 4.59 4.19 19.43
N GLY A 241 5.17 5.39 19.54
CA GLY A 241 5.89 5.84 20.72
C GLY A 241 5.01 5.90 21.97
N VAL A 242 3.81 6.50 21.85
CA VAL A 242 2.85 6.59 22.96
C VAL A 242 2.41 5.20 23.43
N LEU A 243 1.90 4.37 22.51
CA LEU A 243 1.39 3.05 22.86
C LEU A 243 2.51 2.15 23.40
N GLY A 244 3.69 2.15 22.79
CA GLY A 244 4.83 1.38 23.27
C GLY A 244 5.26 1.78 24.68
N THR A 245 5.43 3.08 24.93
CA THR A 245 5.80 3.59 26.27
C THR A 245 4.72 3.27 27.30
N LEU A 246 3.44 3.48 26.98
CA LEU A 246 2.34 3.16 27.90
C LEU A 246 2.29 1.66 28.23
N ILE A 247 2.42 0.77 27.23
CA ILE A 247 2.43 -0.68 27.44
C ILE A 247 3.61 -1.09 28.33
N SER A 248 4.81 -0.54 28.06
CA SER A 248 6.00 -0.82 28.85
C SER A 248 5.87 -0.38 30.31
N THR A 249 5.18 0.73 30.60
CA THR A 249 4.95 1.19 31.99
C THR A 249 3.97 0.32 32.80
N GLN A 250 3.18 -0.55 32.15
CA GLN A 250 2.18 -1.36 32.84
C GLN A 250 2.71 -2.69 33.39
N GLN A 251 3.83 -3.19 32.86
CA GLN A 251 4.43 -4.44 33.30
C GLN A 251 5.89 -4.20 33.70
N GLU A 252 6.26 -4.68 34.89
CA GLU A 252 7.64 -4.61 35.36
C GLU A 252 8.57 -5.40 34.42
N ASN A 253 9.69 -4.79 34.03
CA ASN A 253 10.75 -5.34 33.17
C ASN A 253 10.46 -5.46 31.67
N LEU A 254 9.41 -4.82 31.13
CA LEU A 254 9.21 -4.79 29.67
C LEU A 254 10.08 -3.69 29.02
N PRO A 255 11.00 -4.04 28.09
CA PRO A 255 11.85 -3.06 27.42
C PRO A 255 11.02 -2.17 26.48
N THR A 256 11.18 -0.85 26.63
CA THR A 256 10.42 0.17 25.89
C THR A 256 10.64 0.09 24.38
N GLY A 257 11.89 -0.11 23.93
CA GLY A 257 12.22 -0.16 22.50
C GLY A 257 11.42 -1.23 21.73
N PRO A 258 11.51 -2.52 22.12
CA PRO A 258 10.74 -3.60 21.49
C PRO A 258 9.23 -3.34 21.48
N THR A 259 8.66 -2.82 22.58
CA THR A 259 7.21 -2.54 22.64
C THR A 259 6.78 -1.45 21.65
N ILE A 260 7.61 -0.43 21.45
CA ILE A 260 7.36 0.65 20.47
C ILE A 260 7.35 0.07 19.05
N VAL A 261 8.30 -0.81 18.72
CA VAL A 261 8.36 -1.46 17.40
C VAL A 261 7.22 -2.44 17.17
N LEU A 262 6.83 -3.21 18.19
CA LEU A 262 5.64 -4.06 18.11
C LEU A 262 4.37 -3.24 17.87
N SER A 263 4.24 -2.08 18.50
CA SER A 263 3.13 -1.16 18.25
C SER A 263 3.13 -0.64 16.81
N ALA A 264 4.27 -0.21 16.28
CA ALA A 264 4.37 0.23 14.88
C ALA A 264 4.06 -0.90 13.91
N THR A 265 4.51 -2.12 14.22
CA THR A 265 4.23 -3.31 13.41
C THR A 265 2.74 -3.65 13.43
N CYS A 266 2.07 -3.49 14.57
CA CYS A 266 0.62 -3.64 14.66
C CYS A 266 -0.11 -2.63 13.75
N PHE A 267 0.27 -1.35 13.80
CA PHE A 267 -0.29 -0.35 12.88
C PHE A 267 -0.03 -0.66 11.41
N PHE A 268 1.16 -1.15 11.09
CA PHE A 268 1.49 -1.60 9.74
C PHE A 268 0.60 -2.75 9.25
N VAL A 269 0.42 -3.78 10.07
CA VAL A 269 -0.45 -4.93 9.74
C VAL A 269 -1.89 -4.49 9.57
N LEU A 270 -2.41 -3.65 10.47
CA LEU A 270 -3.76 -3.08 10.34
C LEU A 270 -3.91 -2.26 9.05
N SER A 271 -2.89 -1.46 8.71
CA SER A 271 -2.87 -0.66 7.49
C SER A 271 -2.90 -1.52 6.22
N ILE A 272 -2.13 -2.60 6.17
CA ILE A 272 -2.17 -3.55 5.05
C ILE A 272 -3.53 -4.23 4.93
N LEU A 273 -4.15 -4.59 6.07
CA LEU A 273 -5.41 -5.31 6.06
C LEU A 273 -6.56 -4.41 5.61
N PHE A 274 -6.63 -3.18 6.13
CA PHE A 274 -7.78 -2.28 5.98
C PHE A 274 -7.60 -1.17 4.94
N SER A 275 -6.45 -1.04 4.27
CA SER A 275 -6.25 0.02 3.27
C SER A 275 -7.28 -0.06 2.13
N PRO A 276 -7.98 1.04 1.80
CA PRO A 276 -9.10 1.02 0.84
C PRO A 276 -8.68 0.81 -0.62
N ARG A 277 -7.45 1.17 -1.00
CA ARG A 277 -6.93 1.03 -2.37
C ARG A 277 -5.93 -0.10 -2.52
N ARG A 278 -5.07 -0.29 -1.53
CA ARG A 278 -3.95 -1.24 -1.58
C ARG A 278 -4.10 -2.40 -0.60
N GLY A 279 -5.14 -2.39 0.23
CA GLY A 279 -5.33 -3.40 1.26
C GLY A 279 -5.83 -4.73 0.71
N VAL A 280 -5.44 -5.79 1.42
CA VAL A 280 -5.73 -7.17 1.02
C VAL A 280 -7.24 -7.43 1.05
N LEU A 281 -7.96 -6.93 2.07
CA LEU A 281 -9.42 -7.09 2.17
C LEU A 281 -10.17 -6.34 1.07
N ALA A 282 -9.74 -5.12 0.74
CA ALA A 282 -10.36 -4.35 -0.34
C ALA A 282 -10.19 -5.06 -1.69
N ARG A 283 -9.01 -5.65 -1.94
CA ARG A 283 -8.76 -6.45 -3.15
C ARG A 283 -9.60 -7.72 -3.18
N LEU A 284 -9.68 -8.46 -2.06
CA LEU A 284 -10.53 -9.65 -1.93
C LEU A 284 -12.00 -9.31 -2.18
N PHE A 285 -12.52 -8.24 -1.57
CA PHE A 285 -13.91 -7.84 -1.75
C PHE A 285 -14.23 -7.45 -3.20
N ARG A 286 -13.34 -6.70 -3.87
CA ARG A 286 -13.47 -6.40 -5.31
C ARG A 286 -13.45 -7.66 -6.15
N PHE A 287 -12.58 -8.61 -5.83
CA PHE A 287 -12.50 -9.89 -6.53
C PHE A 287 -13.78 -10.73 -6.37
N PHE A 288 -14.33 -10.82 -5.16
CA PHE A 288 -15.61 -11.51 -4.93
C PHE A 288 -16.78 -10.80 -5.61
N LYS A 289 -16.82 -9.47 -5.58
CA LYS A 289 -17.85 -8.69 -6.29
C LYS A 289 -17.77 -8.89 -7.81
N LEU A 290 -16.56 -8.86 -8.38
CA LEU A 290 -16.35 -9.10 -9.81
C LEU A 290 -16.72 -10.54 -10.20
N ARG A 291 -16.26 -11.54 -9.44
CA ARG A 291 -16.63 -12.95 -9.67
C ARG A 291 -18.14 -13.17 -9.64
N ARG A 292 -18.82 -12.50 -8.71
CA ARG A 292 -20.29 -12.59 -8.59
C ARG A 292 -20.99 -11.92 -9.76
N LYS A 293 -20.50 -10.75 -10.20
CA LYS A 293 -20.99 -10.05 -11.39
C LYS A 293 -20.86 -10.94 -12.63
N VAL A 294 -19.66 -11.42 -12.91
CA VAL A 294 -19.38 -12.33 -14.06
C VAL A 294 -20.26 -13.57 -14.00
N LEU A 295 -20.45 -14.17 -12.81
CA LEU A 295 -21.35 -15.32 -12.68
C LEU A 295 -22.80 -15.00 -13.06
N ILE A 296 -23.31 -13.83 -12.69
CA ILE A 296 -24.68 -13.42 -13.03
C ILE A 296 -24.78 -13.17 -14.54
N GLU A 297 -23.80 -12.47 -15.12
CA GLU A 297 -23.76 -12.16 -16.56
C GLU A 297 -23.67 -13.43 -17.41
N ASP A 298 -22.81 -14.39 -17.04
CA ASP A 298 -22.68 -15.68 -17.73
C ASP A 298 -23.99 -16.49 -17.70
N VAL A 299 -24.68 -16.50 -16.56
CA VAL A 299 -25.98 -17.21 -16.42
C VAL A 299 -27.09 -16.47 -17.18
N GLN A 300 -27.06 -15.14 -17.18
CA GLN A 300 -27.98 -14.30 -17.93
C GLN A 300 -27.83 -14.51 -19.44
N GLN A 301 -26.59 -14.55 -19.94
CA GLN A 301 -26.28 -14.86 -21.32
C GLN A 301 -26.74 -16.27 -21.68
N ALA A 302 -26.41 -17.28 -20.88
CA ALA A 302 -26.83 -18.66 -21.13
C ALA A 302 -28.37 -18.79 -21.19
N LEU A 303 -29.10 -18.09 -20.32
CA LEU A 303 -30.56 -18.06 -20.34
C LEU A 303 -31.09 -17.40 -21.62
N TYR A 304 -30.46 -16.32 -22.09
CA TYR A 304 -30.82 -15.66 -23.34
C TYR A 304 -30.57 -16.58 -24.56
N GLU A 305 -29.39 -17.18 -24.65
CA GLU A 305 -29.03 -18.07 -25.77
C GLU A 305 -29.95 -19.30 -25.86
N CYS A 306 -30.26 -19.95 -24.73
CA CYS A 306 -31.16 -21.09 -24.75
C CYS A 306 -32.60 -20.68 -25.12
N LEU A 307 -33.07 -19.48 -24.75
CA LEU A 307 -34.36 -18.98 -25.21
C LEU A 307 -34.34 -18.66 -26.72
N GLU A 308 -33.23 -18.16 -27.24
CA GLU A 308 -33.03 -17.86 -28.66
C GLU A 308 -33.03 -19.14 -29.51
N GLU A 309 -32.36 -20.20 -29.04
CA GLU A 309 -32.38 -21.53 -29.66
C GLU A 309 -33.79 -22.13 -29.70
N GLN A 310 -34.56 -21.98 -28.61
CA GLN A 310 -35.96 -22.41 -28.55
C GLN A 310 -36.87 -21.59 -29.47
N ALA A 311 -36.62 -20.29 -29.61
CA ALA A 311 -37.36 -19.41 -30.51
C ALA A 311 -37.13 -19.79 -31.98
N GLY A 312 -35.89 -20.13 -32.36
CA GLY A 312 -35.56 -20.63 -33.70
C GLY A 312 -36.18 -22.00 -34.03
N SER A 313 -36.50 -22.79 -33.00
CA SER A 313 -37.03 -24.16 -33.13
C SER A 313 -38.57 -24.26 -32.97
N SER A 314 -39.25 -23.17 -32.59
CA SER A 314 -40.68 -23.18 -32.26
C SER A 314 -41.58 -22.73 -33.42
N ARG A 315 -42.76 -23.35 -33.54
CA ARG A 315 -43.82 -22.92 -34.47
C ARG A 315 -44.27 -21.48 -34.13
N PRO A 316 -44.60 -20.63 -35.12
CA PRO A 316 -45.05 -19.26 -34.87
C PRO A 316 -46.27 -19.25 -33.92
N GLY A 317 -46.13 -18.59 -32.78
CA GLY A 317 -47.14 -18.52 -31.71
C GLY A 317 -46.85 -19.31 -30.42
N GLY A 318 -45.67 -19.91 -30.28
CA GLY A 318 -45.27 -20.66 -29.08
C GLY A 318 -45.02 -19.79 -27.84
N VAL A 319 -45.62 -20.17 -26.71
CA VAL A 319 -45.30 -19.62 -25.38
C VAL A 319 -43.86 -19.99 -25.03
N TYR A 320 -42.99 -19.02 -24.71
CA TYR A 320 -41.64 -19.27 -24.23
C TYR A 320 -41.68 -20.22 -23.02
N LEU A 321 -41.21 -21.46 -23.22
CA LEU A 321 -41.05 -22.44 -22.15
C LEU A 321 -39.87 -21.99 -21.31
N GLY A 322 -40.09 -21.76 -20.02
CA GLY A 322 -38.99 -21.40 -19.12
C GLY A 322 -37.93 -22.49 -19.08
N ILE A 323 -36.69 -22.09 -18.87
CA ILE A 323 -35.50 -22.95 -18.93
C ILE A 323 -35.21 -23.49 -17.54
N GLY A 324 -34.74 -24.74 -17.43
CA GLY A 324 -34.40 -25.36 -16.14
C GLY A 324 -32.97 -25.03 -15.68
N SER A 325 -32.70 -25.08 -14.38
CA SER A 325 -31.40 -24.75 -13.81
C SER A 325 -30.29 -25.73 -14.20
N ALA A 326 -30.65 -26.99 -14.50
CA ALA A 326 -29.69 -28.00 -14.94
C ALA A 326 -29.22 -27.75 -16.38
N GLU A 327 -30.13 -27.31 -17.26
CA GLU A 327 -29.83 -26.92 -18.63
C GLU A 327 -28.95 -25.66 -18.67
N LEU A 328 -29.29 -24.67 -17.84
CA LEU A 328 -28.47 -23.46 -17.67
C LEU A 328 -27.06 -23.76 -17.13
N ALA A 329 -26.92 -24.73 -16.23
CA ALA A 329 -25.62 -25.15 -15.71
C ALA A 329 -24.74 -25.78 -16.80
N LEU A 330 -25.32 -26.60 -17.69
CA LEU A 330 -24.62 -27.19 -18.82
C LEU A 330 -24.16 -26.11 -19.82
N LYS A 331 -25.05 -25.17 -20.17
CA LYS A 331 -24.74 -24.09 -21.13
C LYS A 331 -23.71 -23.09 -20.61
N SER A 332 -23.86 -22.64 -19.36
CA SER A 332 -22.94 -21.65 -18.75
C SER A 332 -21.60 -22.24 -18.28
N GLY A 333 -21.46 -23.58 -18.26
CA GLY A 333 -20.29 -24.27 -17.71
C GLY A 333 -20.10 -24.07 -16.19
N LYS A 334 -21.14 -23.64 -15.47
CA LYS A 334 -21.11 -23.37 -14.02
C LYS A 334 -21.75 -24.51 -13.23
N SER A 335 -21.38 -24.64 -11.95
CA SER A 335 -22.02 -25.63 -11.08
C SER A 335 -23.49 -25.28 -10.80
N LEU A 336 -24.32 -26.30 -10.56
CA LEU A 336 -25.74 -26.12 -10.25
C LEU A 336 -25.99 -25.17 -9.06
N SER A 337 -25.10 -25.20 -8.04
CA SER A 337 -25.19 -24.30 -6.88
C SER A 337 -24.93 -22.84 -7.26
N GLN A 338 -23.97 -22.59 -8.15
CA GLN A 338 -23.64 -21.24 -8.64
C GLN A 338 -24.79 -20.68 -9.48
N VAL A 339 -25.37 -21.49 -10.37
CA VAL A 339 -26.52 -21.11 -11.19
C VAL A 339 -27.73 -20.78 -10.32
N LYS A 340 -28.06 -21.62 -9.34
CA LYS A 340 -29.15 -21.35 -8.39
C LYS A 340 -28.93 -20.05 -7.61
N SER A 341 -27.68 -19.80 -7.17
CA SER A 341 -27.33 -18.54 -6.50
C SER A 341 -27.49 -17.33 -7.41
N ALA A 342 -27.07 -17.43 -8.67
CA ALA A 342 -27.22 -16.35 -9.66
C ALA A 342 -28.70 -16.08 -9.96
N LEU A 343 -29.49 -17.13 -10.20
CA LEU A 343 -30.93 -17.01 -10.46
C LEU A 343 -31.68 -16.39 -9.28
N ALA A 344 -31.37 -16.78 -8.05
CA ALA A 344 -31.97 -16.18 -6.86
C ALA A 344 -31.68 -14.67 -6.76
N GLU A 345 -30.51 -14.24 -7.20
CA GLU A 345 -30.14 -12.82 -7.26
C GLU A 345 -30.79 -12.09 -8.43
N MET A 346 -30.86 -12.71 -9.61
CA MET A 346 -31.58 -12.17 -10.76
C MET A 346 -33.08 -11.97 -10.47
N VAL A 347 -33.69 -12.88 -9.70
CA VAL A 347 -35.07 -12.73 -9.20
C VAL A 347 -35.18 -11.54 -8.26
N ARG A 348 -34.23 -11.37 -7.32
CA ARG A 348 -34.20 -10.18 -6.43
C ARG A 348 -34.03 -8.87 -7.20
N GLN A 349 -33.26 -8.89 -8.29
CA GLN A 349 -33.05 -7.76 -9.19
C GLN A 349 -34.20 -7.57 -10.21
N LYS A 350 -35.24 -8.42 -10.17
CA LYS A 350 -36.39 -8.42 -11.09
C LYS A 350 -36.02 -8.63 -12.56
N ILE A 351 -34.88 -9.26 -12.86
CA ILE A 351 -34.44 -9.60 -14.22
C ILE A 351 -35.17 -10.87 -14.69
N VAL A 352 -35.40 -11.83 -13.79
CA VAL A 352 -35.98 -13.14 -14.10
C VAL A 352 -37.14 -13.43 -13.16
N ALA A 353 -38.16 -14.12 -13.68
CA ALA A 353 -39.27 -14.67 -12.92
C ALA A 353 -39.19 -16.20 -12.88
N GLU A 354 -39.49 -16.76 -11.71
CA GLU A 354 -39.59 -18.21 -11.51
C GLU A 354 -41.02 -18.68 -11.76
N ARG A 355 -41.17 -19.75 -12.56
CA ARG A 355 -42.42 -20.45 -12.80
C ARG A 355 -42.28 -21.89 -12.35
N ALA A 356 -43.05 -22.28 -11.34
CA ALA A 356 -43.10 -23.66 -10.88
C ALA A 356 -43.88 -24.53 -11.87
N LYS A 357 -43.32 -25.67 -12.30
CA LYS A 357 -44.06 -26.71 -13.02
C LYS A 357 -44.82 -27.61 -12.03
N ALA A 358 -45.88 -28.25 -12.53
CA ALA A 358 -46.66 -29.26 -11.80
C ALA A 358 -45.82 -30.47 -11.33
N ASP A 359 -44.67 -30.71 -11.97
CA ASP A 359 -43.70 -31.78 -11.65
C ASP A 359 -42.69 -31.39 -10.54
N GLY A 360 -42.88 -30.23 -9.89
CA GLY A 360 -41.97 -29.72 -8.85
C GLY A 360 -40.66 -29.13 -9.37
N SER A 361 -40.43 -29.13 -10.69
CA SER A 361 -39.31 -28.44 -11.33
C SER A 361 -39.60 -26.95 -11.54
N SER A 362 -38.65 -26.10 -11.16
CA SER A 362 -38.74 -24.66 -11.44
C SER A 362 -38.18 -24.36 -12.83
N THR A 363 -38.84 -23.44 -13.53
CA THR A 363 -38.40 -22.91 -14.81
C THR A 363 -38.27 -21.40 -14.73
N TRP A 364 -37.27 -20.85 -15.40
CA TRP A 364 -36.94 -19.43 -15.32
C TRP A 364 -37.19 -18.75 -16.67
N THR A 365 -37.83 -17.58 -16.64
CA THR A 365 -38.12 -16.74 -17.82
C THR A 365 -37.77 -15.30 -17.51
N PHE A 366 -37.33 -14.52 -18.49
CA PHE A 366 -37.08 -13.09 -18.29
C PHE A 366 -38.38 -12.32 -17.98
N THR A 367 -38.25 -11.28 -17.17
CA THR A 367 -39.26 -10.20 -17.10
C THR A 367 -39.14 -9.31 -18.35
N PRO A 368 -40.14 -8.49 -18.70
CA PRO A 368 -40.05 -7.61 -19.87
C PRO A 368 -38.81 -6.69 -19.83
N ASP A 369 -38.54 -6.09 -18.67
CA ASP A 369 -37.36 -5.24 -18.47
C ASP A 369 -36.06 -6.06 -18.45
N GLY A 370 -36.08 -7.25 -17.84
CA GLY A 370 -34.94 -8.15 -17.80
C GLY A 370 -34.52 -8.64 -19.18
N LEU A 371 -35.49 -8.92 -20.08
CA LEU A 371 -35.23 -9.33 -21.45
C LEU A 371 -34.49 -8.24 -22.23
N LYS A 372 -34.93 -6.98 -22.08
CA LYS A 372 -34.29 -5.82 -22.72
C LYS A 372 -32.85 -5.64 -22.24
N ASN A 373 -32.61 -5.77 -20.93
CA ASN A 373 -31.26 -5.65 -20.37
C ASN A 373 -30.36 -6.80 -20.84
N SER A 374 -30.87 -8.03 -20.86
CA SER A 374 -30.16 -9.20 -21.39
C SER A 374 -29.82 -9.06 -22.86
N TYR A 375 -30.72 -8.50 -23.67
CA TYR A 375 -30.45 -8.22 -25.08
C TYR A 375 -29.22 -7.30 -25.25
N LEU A 376 -29.15 -6.21 -24.48
CA LEU A 376 -28.02 -5.28 -24.54
C LEU A 376 -26.71 -5.92 -24.06
N LEU A 377 -26.77 -6.73 -23.00
CA LEU A 377 -25.62 -7.49 -22.50
C LEU A 377 -25.08 -8.44 -23.57
N VAL A 378 -25.95 -9.25 -24.19
CA VAL A 378 -25.55 -10.19 -25.24
C VAL A 378 -25.07 -9.46 -26.49
N LEU A 379 -25.71 -8.37 -26.88
CA LEU A 379 -25.28 -7.54 -28.00
C LEU A 379 -23.86 -6.99 -27.77
N ASN A 380 -23.59 -6.42 -26.59
CA ASN A 380 -22.28 -5.91 -26.24
C ASN A 380 -21.21 -7.01 -26.27
N GLN A 381 -21.54 -8.20 -25.78
CA GLN A 381 -20.62 -9.34 -25.80
C GLN A 381 -20.32 -9.84 -27.22
N ARG A 382 -21.33 -9.96 -28.08
CA ARG A 382 -21.13 -10.33 -29.48
C ARG A 382 -20.34 -9.28 -30.27
N LEU A 383 -20.52 -7.99 -29.94
CA LEU A 383 -19.69 -6.91 -30.49
C LEU A 383 -18.22 -7.06 -30.07
N TRP A 384 -17.95 -7.40 -28.81
CA TRP A 384 -16.60 -7.71 -28.34
C TRP A 384 -16.01 -8.93 -29.05
N ASP A 385 -16.77 -10.01 -29.21
CA ASP A 385 -16.33 -11.20 -29.94
C ASP A 385 -15.96 -10.86 -31.39
N LEU A 386 -16.79 -10.04 -32.06
CA LEU A 386 -16.53 -9.59 -33.43
C LEU A 386 -15.27 -8.73 -33.50
N TYR A 387 -15.09 -7.79 -32.57
CA TYR A 387 -13.88 -6.98 -32.47
C TYR A 387 -12.64 -7.87 -32.30
N HIS A 388 -12.72 -8.90 -31.46
CA HIS A 388 -11.63 -9.85 -31.24
C HIS A 388 -11.34 -10.73 -32.45
N MET A 389 -12.37 -11.14 -33.21
CA MET A 389 -12.19 -11.89 -34.46
C MET A 389 -11.54 -11.04 -35.55
N ASN A 390 -11.86 -9.74 -35.60
CA ASN A 390 -11.44 -8.81 -36.67
C ASN A 390 -10.42 -7.76 -36.19
N GLN A 391 -9.56 -8.09 -35.22
CA GLN A 391 -8.61 -7.12 -34.62
C GLN A 391 -7.74 -6.38 -35.64
N ASN A 392 -7.35 -7.04 -36.73
CA ASN A 392 -6.54 -6.43 -37.79
C ASN A 392 -7.28 -5.29 -38.50
N GLU A 393 -8.60 -5.38 -38.63
CA GLU A 393 -9.43 -4.38 -39.29
C GLU A 393 -9.64 -3.15 -38.39
N TYR A 394 -9.67 -3.34 -37.08
CA TYR A 394 -9.98 -2.32 -36.08
C TYR A 394 -8.75 -1.78 -35.31
N HIS A 395 -7.53 -2.15 -35.71
CA HIS A 395 -6.30 -1.79 -34.98
C HIS A 395 -6.05 -0.27 -34.86
N HIS A 396 -6.61 0.52 -35.78
CA HIS A 396 -6.48 1.98 -35.78
C HIS A 396 -7.31 2.67 -34.69
N VAL A 397 -8.19 1.94 -33.98
CA VAL A 397 -9.07 2.49 -32.96
C VAL A 397 -8.51 2.19 -31.56
N HIS A 398 -8.27 3.25 -30.80
CA HIS A 398 -7.83 3.16 -29.41
C HIS A 398 -9.02 2.79 -28.53
N ILE A 399 -9.33 1.50 -28.46
CA ILE A 399 -10.33 0.95 -27.53
C ILE A 399 -9.65 0.70 -26.18
N ASP A 400 -10.23 1.27 -25.13
CA ASP A 400 -9.84 0.98 -23.76
C ASP A 400 -10.47 -0.35 -23.33
N GLN A 401 -9.68 -1.41 -23.40
CA GLN A 401 -10.07 -2.77 -22.97
C GLN A 401 -10.41 -2.86 -21.47
N SER A 402 -10.16 -1.81 -20.69
CA SER A 402 -10.56 -1.76 -19.27
C SER A 402 -12.02 -1.36 -19.05
N GLN A 403 -12.70 -0.83 -20.09
CA GLN A 403 -14.12 -0.53 -20.05
C GLN A 403 -14.96 -1.73 -20.49
N GLU A 404 -16.10 -1.93 -19.83
CA GLU A 404 -16.98 -3.09 -20.06
C GLU A 404 -17.80 -2.98 -21.36
N GLU A 405 -18.13 -1.76 -21.79
CA GLU A 405 -18.99 -1.51 -22.96
C GLU A 405 -18.16 -1.06 -24.16
N LEU A 406 -18.36 -1.73 -25.31
CA LEU A 406 -17.66 -1.40 -26.54
C LEU A 406 -18.35 -0.26 -27.30
N ALA A 407 -19.69 -0.26 -27.33
CA ALA A 407 -20.47 0.66 -28.14
C ALA A 407 -20.17 2.16 -27.89
N PRO A 408 -20.00 2.64 -26.64
CA PRO A 408 -19.70 4.06 -26.38
C PRO A 408 -18.32 4.53 -26.86
N GLN A 409 -17.42 3.58 -27.17
CA GLN A 409 -16.05 3.87 -27.60
C GLN A 409 -15.92 3.92 -29.13
N LEU A 410 -16.98 3.56 -29.86
CA LEU A 410 -16.99 3.46 -31.31
C LEU A 410 -17.67 4.68 -31.95
N THR A 411 -17.15 5.11 -33.10
CA THR A 411 -17.84 6.09 -33.95
C THR A 411 -19.13 5.49 -34.51
N GLU A 412 -20.14 6.32 -34.78
CA GLU A 412 -21.43 5.87 -35.34
C GLU A 412 -21.28 5.03 -36.62
N GLU A 413 -20.36 5.41 -37.52
CA GLU A 413 -20.07 4.67 -38.75
C GLU A 413 -19.51 3.26 -38.47
N MET A 414 -18.65 3.14 -37.46
CA MET A 414 -18.03 1.86 -37.09
C MET A 414 -19.03 0.94 -36.40
N LEU A 415 -19.84 1.50 -35.50
CA LEU A 415 -20.89 0.75 -34.83
C LEU A 415 -21.88 0.21 -35.87
N ALA A 416 -22.29 1.03 -36.85
CA ALA A 416 -23.15 0.60 -37.94
C ALA A 416 -22.52 -0.52 -38.78
N LYS A 417 -21.21 -0.42 -39.07
CA LYS A 417 -20.46 -1.47 -39.77
C LYS A 417 -20.42 -2.79 -38.98
N MET A 418 -20.13 -2.73 -37.67
CA MET A 418 -20.10 -3.91 -36.82
C MET A 418 -21.48 -4.56 -36.67
N LEU A 419 -22.54 -3.76 -36.57
CA LEU A 419 -23.92 -4.26 -36.55
C LEU A 419 -24.29 -4.95 -37.87
N ALA A 420 -23.90 -4.39 -39.02
CA ALA A 420 -24.10 -5.03 -40.32
C ALA A 420 -23.31 -6.35 -40.45
N GLN A 421 -22.08 -6.40 -39.91
CA GLN A 421 -21.30 -7.64 -39.86
C GLN A 421 -21.95 -8.69 -38.94
N LEU A 422 -22.48 -8.30 -37.78
CA LEU A 422 -23.24 -9.21 -36.90
C LEU A 422 -24.45 -9.82 -37.63
N GLU A 423 -25.15 -9.02 -38.43
CA GLU A 423 -26.28 -9.50 -39.23
C GLU A 423 -25.83 -10.47 -40.33
N ALA A 424 -24.72 -10.16 -41.01
CA ALA A 424 -24.12 -11.04 -42.02
C ALA A 424 -23.65 -12.40 -41.47
N TYR A 425 -23.19 -12.43 -40.21
CA TYR A 425 -22.76 -13.67 -39.54
C TYR A 425 -23.89 -14.40 -38.79
N ASP A 426 -25.15 -13.93 -38.89
CA ASP A 426 -26.30 -14.46 -38.13
C ASP A 426 -26.06 -14.45 -36.60
N LEU A 427 -25.27 -13.49 -36.12
CA LEU A 427 -24.94 -13.27 -34.71
C LEU A 427 -25.79 -12.15 -34.09
N THR A 428 -26.79 -11.61 -34.77
CA THR A 428 -27.70 -10.63 -34.15
C THR A 428 -28.60 -11.29 -33.11
N PRO A 429 -28.78 -10.72 -31.91
CA PRO A 429 -29.69 -11.29 -30.91
C PRO A 429 -31.16 -11.21 -31.38
N LYS A 430 -31.91 -12.32 -31.31
CA LYS A 430 -33.23 -12.47 -32.01
C LYS A 430 -34.49 -12.33 -31.14
N LEU A 431 -34.38 -12.23 -29.81
CA LEU A 431 -35.54 -12.36 -28.90
C LEU A 431 -36.39 -11.09 -28.71
N THR A 432 -35.98 -9.94 -29.25
CA THR A 432 -36.76 -8.70 -29.25
C THR A 432 -36.99 -8.26 -30.68
N GLU A 433 -38.26 -8.02 -31.07
CA GLU A 433 -38.60 -7.51 -32.39
C GLU A 433 -37.82 -6.22 -32.68
N GLY A 434 -37.26 -6.19 -33.88
CA GLY A 434 -36.31 -5.18 -34.32
C GLY A 434 -36.81 -3.74 -34.22
N THR A 435 -35.84 -2.84 -34.37
CA THR A 435 -36.00 -1.40 -34.63
C THR A 435 -36.23 -0.47 -33.43
N GLN A 436 -36.99 -0.83 -32.39
CA GLN A 436 -37.15 0.10 -31.23
C GLN A 436 -35.97 0.10 -30.24
N ALA A 437 -35.27 -1.01 -30.06
CA ALA A 437 -34.08 -1.08 -29.18
C ALA A 437 -32.87 -0.34 -29.78
N ILE A 438 -32.72 -0.36 -31.11
CA ILE A 438 -31.61 0.26 -31.85
C ILE A 438 -31.74 1.79 -31.86
N SER A 439 -32.97 2.33 -31.91
CA SER A 439 -33.23 3.77 -31.87
C SER A 439 -32.82 4.48 -30.57
N ARG A 440 -32.48 3.73 -29.51
CA ARG A 440 -31.99 4.27 -28.22
C ARG A 440 -30.50 4.08 -27.97
N LEU A 441 -29.79 3.38 -28.86
CA LEU A 441 -28.32 3.41 -28.89
C LEU A 441 -27.80 4.74 -29.46
N TYR A 442 -28.68 5.50 -30.13
CA TYR A 442 -28.40 6.81 -30.67
C TYR A 442 -29.11 7.88 -29.82
N ALA A 443 -28.34 8.90 -29.43
CA ALA A 443 -28.70 10.11 -28.66
C ALA A 443 -28.76 10.02 -27.11
N SER A 444 -27.59 10.21 -26.48
CA SER A 444 -27.47 11.01 -25.25
C SER A 444 -26.32 12.00 -25.43
N GLU A 445 -26.64 13.30 -25.54
CA GLU A 445 -25.63 14.38 -25.55
C GLU A 445 -24.93 14.59 -24.19
N GLN A 446 -25.21 13.75 -23.18
CA GLN A 446 -24.50 13.75 -21.91
C GLN A 446 -24.16 12.32 -21.51
N GLY A 447 -22.93 11.91 -21.85
CA GLY A 447 -22.39 10.57 -21.62
C GLY A 447 -22.86 9.91 -20.32
N GLY A 448 -23.69 8.89 -20.48
CA GLY A 448 -24.30 8.11 -19.42
C GLY A 448 -25.49 7.31 -19.96
N LEU A 449 -25.48 5.99 -19.77
CA LEU A 449 -26.62 5.13 -20.01
C LEU A 449 -27.56 5.21 -18.79
N SER A 450 -28.65 5.94 -18.93
CA SER A 450 -29.83 5.78 -18.08
C SER A 450 -31.08 5.76 -18.95
N LEU A 451 -32.10 5.02 -18.49
CA LEU A 451 -33.38 4.83 -19.16
C LEU A 451 -34.02 6.10 -19.74
#